data_AF-A0A816I828-F1
#
_entry.id   AF-A0A816I828-F1
#
_cell.length_a   1.000
_cell.length_b   1.000
_cell.length_c   1.000
_cell.angle_alpha   90.00
_cell.angle_beta   90.00
_cell.angle_gamma   90.00
#
_symmetry.space_group_name_H-M   'P 1'
#
loop_
_entity.id
_entity.type
_entity.pdbx_description
1 polymer ?
#
loop_
_entity_poly.entity_id
_entity_poly.type
_entity_poly.pdbx_seq_one_letter_code
_entity_poly.pdbx_strand_id
1 'polypeptide(L)'
;MNLNPQNLTSYCCGLPTSFGILSVTCVGIIPAQQGTLSQASLPRRDHMDDDEYAKLFRRMNPPRVVIDNNASDDATVIQVDSVNKQGTLLEVVQVLTDMNLVIKKAYISSDGGWFMDVFKVIHQDGNKITDTQLLDFIQMRIERNAGWFIPPLRSSVGVMPSDEYTTIELAGTDRPGLLSEVSAVLTDLHCNVVNAEIWTHNTRAAAVIHATDNTTNSAITDPLRLSTIKHLLCNVVGTNSGSRAAKTVFSSCSDTHRERRLHQIMFDDRDYEGVVKRPRTSRPCVTLTNIDKDYTVVTMRSKDRPKLVFDVVCTLTDMQYVVFHGMVSTEPLEAYQEFYIRHVDGLPINSEAEQERVIQCLEAAIERRTSEGLELELSAEDRVGLLSDITRTFRENSLTIVRAEISTREGKAKDTFYVTDVTGSAVESKIVESIRKEIGVSKLKVKECSVLGTSSRGSQETTMGYLLSNIFKCKPLQ
;
A
#
# COMPACT_ATOMS: atom_id res chain seq x y z
N MET A 1 44.57 -33.19 -6.39
CA MET A 1 45.12 -32.01 -5.69
C MET A 1 44.07 -31.55 -4.71
N ASN A 2 44.35 -31.70 -3.42
CA ASN A 2 43.47 -31.29 -2.32
C ASN A 2 43.35 -29.76 -2.28
N LEU A 3 42.12 -29.24 -2.29
CA LEU A 3 41.83 -27.85 -1.94
C LEU A 3 41.14 -27.84 -0.56
N ASN A 4 41.74 -27.08 0.34
CA ASN A 4 41.49 -27.01 1.77
C ASN A 4 40.24 -26.13 2.08
N PRO A 5 39.32 -26.49 2.99
CA PRO A 5 38.06 -25.76 3.22
C PRO A 5 38.17 -24.46 4.06
N GLN A 6 39.37 -23.92 4.28
CA GLN A 6 39.59 -22.78 5.20
C GLN A 6 39.58 -21.38 4.54
N ASN A 7 39.21 -21.26 3.25
CA ASN A 7 39.27 -19.97 2.53
C ASN A 7 37.89 -19.33 2.22
N LEU A 8 36.81 -19.72 2.89
CA LEU A 8 35.47 -19.13 2.68
C LEU A 8 35.05 -18.11 3.74
N THR A 9 35.96 -17.63 4.58
CA THR A 9 35.68 -16.66 5.68
C THR A 9 36.29 -15.28 5.47
N SER A 10 36.37 -14.74 4.24
CA SER A 10 36.92 -13.38 4.04
C SER A 10 36.15 -12.45 3.07
N TYR A 11 34.82 -12.55 2.97
CA TYR A 11 34.01 -11.55 2.24
C TYR A 11 32.74 -11.12 2.97
N CYS A 12 32.75 -11.10 4.31
CA CYS A 12 31.69 -10.50 5.12
C CYS A 12 32.28 -9.62 6.24
N CYS A 13 33.06 -8.60 5.88
CA CYS A 13 33.48 -7.55 6.81
C CYS A 13 33.39 -6.20 6.09
N GLY A 14 32.27 -5.49 6.26
CA GLY A 14 32.05 -4.21 5.63
C GLY A 14 30.73 -3.53 5.99
N LEU A 15 30.24 -3.67 7.22
CA LEU A 15 29.21 -2.79 7.79
C LEU A 15 29.73 -2.26 9.15
N PRO A 16 29.59 -0.95 9.44
CA PRO A 16 30.16 -0.36 10.64
C PRO A 16 29.48 -0.91 11.89
N THR A 17 30.31 -1.53 12.74
CA THR A 17 29.96 -1.99 14.08
C THR A 17 29.71 -0.79 14.99
N SER A 18 28.46 -0.39 15.11
CA SER A 18 27.99 0.39 16.24
C SER A 18 26.48 0.20 16.33
N PHE A 19 26.05 -0.85 17.05
CA PHE A 19 24.90 -0.87 17.96
C PHE A 19 24.74 -2.30 18.47
N GLY A 20 24.83 -2.47 19.79
CA GLY A 20 24.81 -3.78 20.44
C GLY A 20 23.50 -4.51 20.22
N ILE A 21 23.56 -5.61 19.49
CA ILE A 21 22.53 -6.65 19.46
C ILE A 21 23.11 -7.84 20.20
N LEU A 22 22.36 -8.36 21.17
CA LEU A 22 22.71 -9.58 21.89
C LEU A 22 23.02 -10.70 20.90
N SER A 23 24.15 -11.37 21.16
CA SER A 23 24.51 -12.68 20.63
C SER A 23 23.30 -13.63 20.59
N VAL A 24 22.77 -13.89 19.40
CA VAL A 24 21.89 -15.04 19.17
C VAL A 24 22.81 -16.25 19.05
N THR A 25 22.85 -17.03 20.13
CA THR A 25 23.55 -18.30 20.17
C THR A 25 22.80 -19.31 19.30
N CYS A 26 23.43 -19.75 18.19
CA CYS A 26 22.96 -20.89 17.42
C CYS A 26 22.97 -22.15 18.29
N VAL A 27 21.79 -22.65 18.67
CA VAL A 27 21.65 -23.95 19.31
C VAL A 27 21.70 -25.04 18.24
N GLY A 28 22.79 -25.79 18.23
CA GLY A 28 22.81 -27.24 17.98
C GLY A 28 22.74 -27.74 16.54
N ILE A 29 23.86 -27.75 15.82
CA ILE A 29 24.08 -28.65 14.68
C ILE A 29 24.46 -30.03 15.24
N ILE A 30 23.65 -31.06 14.94
CA ILE A 30 23.98 -32.47 15.21
C ILE A 30 25.10 -32.90 14.23
N PRO A 31 26.23 -33.46 14.70
CA PRO A 31 27.30 -33.88 13.80
C PRO A 31 26.94 -35.19 13.10
N ALA A 32 27.04 -35.21 11.76
CA ALA A 32 26.86 -36.41 10.95
C ALA A 32 28.03 -37.39 11.19
N GLN A 33 27.71 -38.61 11.63
CA GLN A 33 28.65 -39.72 11.70
C GLN A 33 29.03 -40.19 10.29
N GLN A 34 30.33 -40.34 10.04
CA GLN A 34 30.88 -40.93 8.81
C GLN A 34 30.57 -42.43 8.76
N GLY A 35 29.65 -42.82 7.88
CA GLY A 35 29.41 -44.21 7.49
C GLY A 35 29.82 -44.42 6.03
N THR A 36 30.82 -45.26 5.81
CA THR A 36 31.27 -45.76 4.51
C THR A 36 30.18 -46.62 3.87
N LEU A 37 29.65 -46.23 2.72
CA LEU A 37 28.78 -47.09 1.90
C LEU A 37 29.31 -47.16 0.47
N SER A 38 29.57 -48.39 0.06
CA SER A 38 30.07 -48.86 -1.22
C SER A 38 29.20 -48.46 -2.40
N GLN A 39 29.84 -48.25 -3.56
CA GLN A 39 29.20 -48.05 -4.87
C GLN A 39 28.12 -49.10 -5.13
N ALA A 40 26.87 -48.66 -5.17
CA ALA A 40 25.77 -49.38 -5.79
C ALA A 40 25.04 -48.42 -6.76
N SER A 41 24.80 -48.95 -7.94
CA SER A 41 24.28 -48.34 -9.16
C SER A 41 23.10 -47.37 -8.92
N LEU A 42 23.23 -46.13 -9.39
CA LEU A 42 22.15 -45.15 -9.46
C LEU A 42 21.07 -45.62 -10.45
N PRO A 43 19.79 -45.73 -10.08
CA PRO A 43 18.70 -45.74 -11.05
C PRO A 43 18.47 -44.31 -11.54
N ARG A 44 17.92 -44.23 -12.76
CA ARG A 44 17.70 -43.01 -13.55
C ARG A 44 16.93 -41.96 -12.75
N ARG A 45 17.30 -40.68 -12.93
CA ARG A 45 16.55 -39.53 -12.42
C ARG A 45 15.15 -39.53 -13.02
N ASP A 46 14.16 -39.99 -12.26
CA ASP A 46 12.78 -39.62 -12.50
C ASP A 46 12.65 -38.14 -12.13
N HIS A 47 12.08 -37.36 -13.05
CA HIS A 47 11.67 -35.98 -12.82
C HIS A 47 10.56 -35.97 -11.76
N MET A 48 10.96 -35.93 -10.48
CA MET A 48 10.09 -35.51 -9.39
C MET A 48 10.04 -33.98 -9.46
N ASP A 49 8.86 -33.41 -9.71
CA ASP A 49 8.67 -31.96 -9.86
C ASP A 49 9.32 -31.21 -8.68
N ASP A 50 10.26 -30.30 -8.95
CA ASP A 50 10.88 -29.40 -7.94
C ASP A 50 9.81 -28.69 -7.09
N ASP A 51 8.63 -28.48 -7.67
CA ASP A 51 7.43 -27.95 -7.01
C ASP A 51 6.88 -28.85 -5.89
N GLU A 52 6.92 -30.18 -6.03
CA GLU A 52 6.48 -31.09 -4.97
C GLU A 52 7.47 -31.10 -3.80
N TYR A 53 8.77 -31.04 -4.09
CA TYR A 53 9.81 -30.96 -3.06
C TYR A 53 9.74 -29.61 -2.31
N ALA A 54 9.54 -28.50 -3.04
CA ALA A 54 9.33 -27.18 -2.45
C ALA A 54 8.06 -27.15 -1.58
N LYS A 55 6.96 -27.77 -2.03
CA LYS A 55 5.71 -27.90 -1.24
C LYS A 55 5.92 -28.73 0.03
N LEU A 56 6.73 -29.78 -0.03
CA LEU A 56 7.01 -30.65 1.12
C LEU A 56 7.95 -29.99 2.13
N PHE A 57 9.01 -29.34 1.66
CA PHE A 57 9.91 -28.54 2.50
C PHE A 57 9.17 -27.39 3.19
N ARG A 58 8.22 -26.80 2.46
CA ARG A 58 7.26 -25.84 3.00
C ARG A 58 6.43 -26.48 4.12
N ARG A 59 5.75 -27.61 3.89
CA ARG A 59 4.93 -28.26 4.94
C ARG A 59 5.71 -28.60 6.21
N MET A 60 7.02 -28.85 6.10
CA MET A 60 7.89 -29.17 7.24
C MET A 60 8.31 -27.93 8.04
N ASN A 61 8.31 -26.74 7.45
CA ASN A 61 8.78 -25.50 8.08
C ASN A 61 7.69 -24.41 7.99
N PRO A 62 6.59 -24.52 8.76
CA PRO A 62 5.53 -23.52 8.74
C PRO A 62 6.07 -22.14 9.12
N PRO A 63 5.46 -21.05 8.61
CA PRO A 63 5.83 -19.70 8.99
C PRO A 63 5.68 -19.55 10.50
N ARG A 64 6.72 -19.01 11.16
CA ARG A 64 6.76 -18.75 12.59
C ARG A 64 6.76 -17.24 12.78
N VAL A 65 5.80 -16.75 13.55
CA VAL A 65 5.71 -15.35 13.91
C VAL A 65 5.99 -15.21 15.39
N VAL A 66 7.00 -14.43 15.72
CA VAL A 66 7.39 -14.13 17.10
C VAL A 66 7.15 -12.65 17.34
N ILE A 67 6.27 -12.34 18.29
CA ILE A 67 6.01 -10.98 18.71
C ILE A 67 6.77 -10.73 20.02
N ASP A 68 7.76 -9.85 19.99
CA ASP A 68 8.48 -9.39 21.16
C ASP A 68 8.08 -7.95 21.48
N ASN A 69 7.18 -7.82 22.47
CA ASN A 69 6.74 -6.53 22.95
C ASN A 69 7.64 -5.95 24.06
N ASN A 70 8.76 -6.58 24.40
CA ASN A 70 9.74 -6.09 25.38
C ASN A 70 11.05 -5.62 24.71
N ALA A 71 11.32 -6.00 23.47
CA ALA A 71 12.52 -5.63 22.72
C ALA A 71 12.66 -4.13 22.39
N SER A 72 11.59 -3.34 22.47
CA SER A 72 11.60 -1.89 22.25
C SER A 72 10.62 -1.24 23.23
N ASP A 73 10.97 -0.10 23.83
CA ASP A 73 10.07 0.60 24.76
C ASP A 73 8.90 1.29 24.04
N ASP A 74 9.12 1.68 22.79
CA ASP A 74 8.29 2.58 21.98
C ASP A 74 7.52 1.89 20.85
N ALA A 75 7.84 0.63 20.54
CA ALA A 75 7.23 -0.11 19.43
C ALA A 75 7.12 -1.61 19.74
N THR A 76 6.22 -2.28 19.03
CA THR A 76 6.07 -3.74 19.07
C THR A 76 6.95 -4.36 17.99
N VAL A 77 7.77 -5.34 18.34
CA VAL A 77 8.64 -6.03 17.38
C VAL A 77 7.97 -7.31 16.91
N ILE A 78 7.79 -7.45 15.61
CA ILE A 78 7.25 -8.64 14.96
C ILE A 78 8.38 -9.25 14.13
N GLN A 79 8.78 -10.46 14.45
CA GLN A 79 9.71 -11.26 13.66
C GLN A 79 8.93 -12.33 12.91
N VAL A 80 9.20 -12.46 11.61
CA VAL A 80 8.57 -13.43 10.73
C VAL A 80 9.65 -14.29 10.09
N ASP A 81 9.64 -15.57 10.46
CA ASP A 81 10.55 -16.58 9.94
C ASP A 81 9.77 -17.57 9.08
N SER A 82 10.12 -17.70 7.79
CA SER A 82 9.47 -18.67 6.92
C SER A 82 10.38 -19.14 5.78
N VAL A 83 9.97 -20.19 5.08
CA VAL A 83 10.56 -20.54 3.77
C VAL A 83 10.23 -19.43 2.79
N ASN A 84 11.24 -18.92 2.11
CA ASN A 84 11.06 -17.85 1.14
C ASN A 84 10.21 -18.32 -0.05
N LYS A 85 9.16 -17.55 -0.34
CA LYS A 85 8.34 -17.67 -1.54
C LYS A 85 8.25 -16.27 -2.15
N GLN A 86 8.22 -16.22 -3.48
CA GLN A 86 7.94 -14.96 -4.18
C GLN A 86 6.60 -14.38 -3.67
N GLY A 87 6.66 -13.13 -3.19
CA GLY A 87 5.50 -12.40 -2.68
C GLY A 87 5.30 -12.46 -1.16
N THR A 88 6.10 -13.21 -0.39
CA THR A 88 5.94 -13.31 1.07
C THR A 88 6.02 -11.93 1.76
N LEU A 89 6.96 -11.08 1.37
CA LEU A 89 7.06 -9.71 1.91
C LEU A 89 5.78 -8.91 1.70
N LEU A 90 5.19 -8.98 0.49
CA LEU A 90 3.96 -8.28 0.17
C LEU A 90 2.80 -8.81 1.01
N GLU A 91 2.67 -10.12 1.17
CA GLU A 91 1.63 -10.75 1.99
C GLU A 91 1.70 -10.26 3.45
N VAL A 92 2.89 -10.20 4.05
CA VAL A 92 3.10 -9.72 5.42
C VAL A 92 2.78 -8.23 5.54
N VAL A 93 3.33 -7.40 4.65
CA VAL A 93 3.12 -5.94 4.68
C VAL A 93 1.65 -5.60 4.43
N GLN A 94 0.94 -6.37 3.60
CA GLN A 94 -0.50 -6.21 3.40
C GLN A 94 -1.26 -6.49 4.69
N VAL A 95 -0.99 -7.59 5.40
CA VAL A 95 -1.63 -7.90 6.68
C VAL A 95 -1.45 -6.77 7.69
N LEU A 96 -0.23 -6.25 7.84
CA LEU A 96 0.06 -5.12 8.73
C LEU A 96 -0.71 -3.86 8.32
N THR A 97 -0.84 -3.63 7.01
CA THR A 97 -1.57 -2.49 6.43
C THR A 97 -3.08 -2.60 6.67
N ASP A 98 -3.67 -3.79 6.50
CA ASP A 98 -5.10 -4.07 6.72
C ASP A 98 -5.50 -3.81 8.17
N MET A 99 -4.57 -4.07 9.10
CA MET A 99 -4.75 -3.82 10.52
C MET A 99 -4.44 -2.37 10.92
N ASN A 100 -4.19 -1.48 9.95
CA ASN A 100 -3.88 -0.07 10.17
C ASN A 100 -2.65 0.13 11.09
N LEU A 101 -1.66 -0.77 10.99
CA LEU A 101 -0.40 -0.63 11.71
C LEU A 101 0.61 0.18 10.89
N VAL A 102 1.44 0.96 11.58
CA VAL A 102 2.49 1.78 10.98
C VAL A 102 3.84 1.12 11.23
N ILE A 103 4.57 0.84 10.16
CA ILE A 103 5.92 0.27 10.22
C ILE A 103 6.91 1.41 10.46
N LYS A 104 7.52 1.46 11.66
CA LYS A 104 8.54 2.45 11.99
C LYS A 104 9.92 2.08 11.48
N LYS A 105 10.28 0.81 11.63
CA LYS A 105 11.53 0.23 11.12
C LYS A 105 11.26 -1.16 10.59
N ALA A 106 11.97 -1.56 9.56
CA ALA A 106 11.96 -2.95 9.10
C ALA A 106 13.35 -3.38 8.63
N TYR A 107 13.67 -4.64 8.89
CA TYR A 107 14.84 -5.33 8.34
C TYR A 107 14.33 -6.55 7.60
N ILE A 108 14.67 -6.65 6.32
CA ILE A 108 14.16 -7.67 5.41
C ILE A 108 15.34 -8.49 4.93
N SER A 109 15.21 -9.82 4.97
CA SER A 109 16.23 -10.75 4.47
C SER A 109 15.59 -12.02 3.91
N SER A 110 15.91 -12.32 2.66
CA SER A 110 15.32 -13.41 1.88
C SER A 110 16.38 -14.41 1.35
N ASP A 111 17.48 -14.56 2.08
CA ASP A 111 18.66 -15.32 1.67
C ASP A 111 18.56 -16.83 1.91
N GLY A 112 19.24 -17.61 1.06
CA GLY A 112 19.41 -19.05 1.27
C GLY A 112 18.10 -19.85 1.28
N GLY A 113 17.04 -19.31 0.67
CA GLY A 113 15.69 -19.91 0.68
C GLY A 113 14.90 -19.66 1.96
N TRP A 114 15.41 -18.81 2.86
CA TRP A 114 14.74 -18.39 4.09
C TRP A 114 14.28 -16.94 3.98
N PHE A 115 13.20 -16.64 4.67
CA PHE A 115 12.60 -15.33 4.81
C PHE A 115 12.62 -14.99 6.30
N MET A 116 13.40 -13.98 6.68
CA MET A 116 13.72 -13.62 8.05
C MET A 116 13.57 -12.11 8.19
N ASP A 117 12.34 -11.67 8.46
CA ASP A 117 12.00 -10.25 8.46
C ASP A 117 11.62 -9.79 9.87
N VAL A 118 12.09 -8.60 10.23
CA VAL A 118 11.79 -7.97 11.53
C VAL A 118 11.14 -6.62 11.28
N PHE A 119 9.92 -6.44 11.79
CA PHE A 119 9.15 -5.21 11.70
C PHE A 119 8.96 -4.59 13.09
N LYS A 120 9.32 -3.32 13.24
CA LYS A 120 8.91 -2.50 14.40
C LYS A 120 7.65 -1.75 14.04
N VAL A 121 6.54 -2.06 14.70
CA VAL A 121 5.22 -1.53 14.39
C VAL A 121 4.61 -0.78 15.56
N ILE A 122 3.78 0.22 15.23
CA ILE A 122 2.97 1.00 16.16
C ILE A 122 1.56 1.18 15.60
N HIS A 123 0.63 1.63 16.45
CA HIS A 123 -0.68 2.09 16.02
C HIS A 123 -0.60 3.40 15.23
N GLN A 124 -1.65 3.71 14.46
CA GLN A 124 -1.79 4.99 13.75
C GLN A 124 -1.77 6.23 14.65
N ASP A 125 -2.14 6.08 15.92
CA ASP A 125 -2.11 7.16 16.92
C ASP A 125 -0.70 7.42 17.48
N GLY A 126 0.30 6.64 17.05
CA GLY A 126 1.69 6.74 17.50
C GLY A 126 2.04 5.84 18.68
N ASN A 127 1.06 5.13 19.26
CA ASN A 127 1.26 4.32 20.45
C ASN A 127 1.72 2.90 20.13
N LYS A 128 2.49 2.32 21.05
CA LYS A 128 2.87 0.90 21.02
C LYS A 128 1.64 0.01 21.20
N ILE A 129 1.64 -1.14 20.52
CA ILE A 129 0.56 -2.13 20.63
C ILE A 129 0.72 -2.87 21.96
N THR A 130 -0.22 -2.67 22.87
CA THR A 130 -0.19 -3.28 24.22
C THR A 130 -1.30 -4.30 24.44
N ASP A 131 -2.36 -4.24 23.63
CA ASP A 131 -3.49 -5.16 23.71
C ASP A 131 -3.09 -6.57 23.28
N THR A 132 -3.08 -7.50 24.23
CA THR A 132 -2.74 -8.91 24.01
C THR A 132 -3.68 -9.57 23.00
N GLN A 133 -4.97 -9.23 22.97
CA GLN A 133 -5.90 -9.83 22.01
C GLN A 133 -5.56 -9.43 20.57
N LEU A 134 -5.17 -8.16 20.39
CA LEU A 134 -4.72 -7.67 19.09
C LEU A 134 -3.39 -8.30 18.69
N LEU A 135 -2.45 -8.49 19.62
CA LEU A 135 -1.18 -9.17 19.33
C LEU A 135 -1.41 -10.62 18.90
N ASP A 136 -2.26 -11.37 19.61
CA ASP A 136 -2.63 -12.74 19.26
C ASP A 136 -3.33 -12.77 17.89
N PHE A 137 -4.20 -11.79 17.61
CA PHE A 137 -4.86 -11.65 16.33
C PHE A 137 -3.88 -11.36 15.19
N ILE A 138 -2.89 -10.47 15.41
CA ILE A 138 -1.81 -10.18 14.44
C ILE A 138 -1.03 -11.45 14.13
N GLN A 139 -0.60 -12.17 15.17
CA GLN A 139 0.14 -13.42 15.02
C GLN A 139 -0.66 -14.43 14.20
N MET A 140 -1.91 -14.70 14.61
CA MET A 140 -2.80 -15.62 13.91
C MET A 140 -3.03 -15.17 12.46
N ARG A 141 -3.20 -13.87 12.20
CA ARG A 141 -3.47 -13.35 10.86
C ARG A 141 -2.25 -13.51 9.95
N ILE A 142 -1.04 -13.24 10.43
CA ILE A 142 0.18 -13.43 9.62
C ILE A 142 0.43 -14.92 9.38
N GLU A 143 0.30 -15.77 10.40
CA GLU A 143 0.47 -17.22 10.27
C GLU A 143 -0.58 -17.88 9.34
N ARG A 144 -1.82 -17.38 9.36
CA ARG A 144 -2.94 -17.92 8.57
C ARG A 144 -3.04 -17.31 7.16
N ASN A 145 -2.70 -16.02 7.00
CA ASN A 145 -2.69 -15.33 5.71
C ASN A 145 -1.41 -15.60 4.92
N ALA A 146 -0.36 -16.12 5.58
CA ALA A 146 0.67 -16.92 4.94
C ALA A 146 0.06 -18.26 4.48
N GLY A 147 -0.95 -18.16 3.60
CA GLY A 147 -1.71 -19.23 2.96
C GLY A 147 -0.79 -20.09 2.12
N TRP A 148 0.00 -20.89 2.82
CA TRP A 148 0.93 -21.93 2.41
C TRP A 148 0.26 -23.09 1.65
N PHE A 149 -1.02 -22.92 1.31
CA PHE A 149 -1.94 -23.89 0.73
C PHE A 149 -2.83 -23.31 -0.36
N ILE A 150 -2.37 -22.32 -1.12
CA ILE A 150 -2.95 -22.04 -2.45
C ILE A 150 -2.11 -22.82 -3.47
N PRO A 151 -2.62 -23.91 -4.09
CA PRO A 151 -1.97 -24.50 -5.25
C PRO A 151 -1.85 -23.43 -6.34
N PRO A 152 -0.84 -23.47 -7.21
CA PRO A 152 -0.82 -22.59 -8.37
C PRO A 152 -2.12 -22.82 -9.13
N LEU A 153 -3.02 -21.83 -9.15
CA LEU A 153 -4.29 -21.94 -9.86
C LEU A 153 -4.01 -21.87 -11.36
N ARG A 154 -3.60 -23.00 -11.92
CA ARG A 154 -3.88 -23.38 -13.30
C ARG A 154 -4.65 -24.70 -13.25
N SER A 155 -5.93 -24.59 -13.60
CA SER A 155 -6.83 -25.69 -13.95
C SER A 155 -7.27 -26.63 -12.82
N SER A 156 -8.42 -26.33 -12.19
CA SER A 156 -9.60 -27.20 -12.33
C SER A 156 -10.82 -26.60 -11.63
N VAL A 157 -11.94 -26.74 -12.33
CA VAL A 157 -13.34 -26.46 -12.01
C VAL A 157 -13.68 -26.59 -10.50
N GLY A 158 -14.08 -25.49 -9.88
CA GLY A 158 -14.51 -25.45 -8.47
C GLY A 158 -14.63 -24.02 -7.94
N VAL A 159 -15.31 -23.16 -8.70
CA VAL A 159 -15.60 -21.76 -8.34
C VAL A 159 -16.52 -21.72 -7.14
N MET A 160 -16.11 -21.08 -6.04
CA MET A 160 -17.05 -20.47 -5.09
C MET A 160 -16.89 -18.96 -5.27
N PRO A 161 -17.83 -18.27 -5.95
CA PRO A 161 -17.87 -16.81 -5.91
C PRO A 161 -18.19 -16.40 -4.48
N SER A 162 -17.60 -15.31 -3.98
CA SER A 162 -18.23 -14.64 -2.84
C SER A 162 -19.53 -14.01 -3.36
N ASP A 163 -20.68 -14.54 -2.95
CA ASP A 163 -22.01 -14.07 -3.36
C ASP A 163 -22.40 -12.69 -2.78
N GLU A 164 -21.48 -12.05 -2.05
CA GLU A 164 -21.76 -10.85 -1.28
C GLU A 164 -21.83 -9.59 -2.15
N TYR A 165 -20.96 -9.43 -3.16
CA TYR A 165 -20.91 -8.22 -3.99
C TYR A 165 -20.31 -8.47 -5.38
N THR A 166 -20.61 -7.57 -6.32
CA THR A 166 -19.96 -7.51 -7.63
C THR A 166 -18.86 -6.46 -7.61
N THR A 167 -17.64 -6.86 -8.00
CA THR A 167 -16.52 -5.91 -8.15
C THR A 167 -16.55 -5.27 -9.54
N ILE A 168 -16.53 -3.94 -9.57
CA ILE A 168 -16.46 -3.10 -10.77
C ILE A 168 -15.12 -2.37 -10.72
N GLU A 169 -14.26 -2.65 -11.70
CA GLU A 169 -12.97 -1.98 -11.87
C GLU A 169 -13.07 -0.97 -13.01
N LEU A 170 -12.66 0.28 -12.76
CA LEU A 170 -12.67 1.36 -13.74
C LEU A 170 -11.27 1.95 -13.89
N ALA A 171 -10.86 2.22 -15.12
CA ALA A 171 -9.63 2.93 -15.45
C ALA A 171 -9.86 3.89 -16.62
N GLY A 172 -9.32 5.11 -16.55
CA GLY A 172 -9.47 6.08 -17.62
C GLY A 172 -8.78 7.42 -17.39
N THR A 173 -9.16 8.43 -18.17
CA THR A 173 -8.69 9.80 -18.01
C THR A 173 -9.58 10.52 -17.02
N ASP A 174 -8.98 11.11 -15.99
CA ASP A 174 -9.68 11.90 -14.98
C ASP A 174 -10.19 13.22 -15.57
N ARG A 175 -11.34 13.67 -15.06
CA ARG A 175 -11.92 14.99 -15.34
C ARG A 175 -12.79 15.46 -14.18
N PRO A 176 -12.93 16.78 -13.96
CA PRO A 176 -13.83 17.30 -12.94
C PRO A 176 -15.24 16.74 -13.07
N GLY A 177 -15.77 16.17 -11.98
CA GLY A 177 -17.10 15.58 -11.93
C GLY A 177 -17.21 14.12 -12.39
N LEU A 178 -16.12 13.46 -12.81
CA LEU A 178 -16.16 12.05 -13.26
C LEU A 178 -16.80 11.11 -12.21
N LEU A 179 -16.39 11.20 -10.95
CA LEU A 179 -16.94 10.35 -9.88
C LEU A 179 -18.44 10.63 -9.63
N SER A 180 -18.88 11.87 -9.80
CA SER A 180 -20.30 12.24 -9.70
C SER A 180 -21.13 11.61 -10.81
N GLU A 181 -20.60 11.56 -12.04
CA GLU A 181 -21.28 10.90 -13.17
C GLU A 181 -21.30 9.38 -13.02
N VAL A 182 -20.19 8.78 -12.58
CA VAL A 182 -20.12 7.32 -12.31
C VAL A 182 -21.10 6.92 -11.21
N SER A 183 -21.14 7.64 -10.09
CA SER A 183 -22.05 7.35 -8.98
C SER A 183 -23.51 7.59 -9.33
N ALA A 184 -23.83 8.57 -10.18
CA ALA A 184 -25.17 8.77 -10.71
C ALA A 184 -25.63 7.57 -11.56
N VAL A 185 -24.79 7.09 -12.49
CA VAL A 185 -25.10 5.90 -13.31
C VAL A 185 -25.32 4.66 -12.44
N LEU A 186 -24.50 4.44 -11.42
CA LEU A 186 -24.70 3.31 -10.49
C LEU A 186 -26.02 3.43 -9.73
N THR A 187 -26.37 4.63 -9.29
CA THR A 187 -27.63 4.91 -8.58
C THR A 187 -28.85 4.67 -9.49
N ASP A 188 -28.80 5.16 -10.73
CA ASP A 188 -29.87 5.00 -11.73
C ASP A 188 -30.09 3.53 -12.12
N LEU A 189 -29.03 2.72 -12.08
CA LEU A 189 -29.09 1.27 -12.32
C LEU A 189 -29.44 0.46 -11.06
N HIS A 190 -29.85 1.14 -9.99
CA HIS A 190 -30.20 0.54 -8.70
C HIS A 190 -29.07 -0.33 -8.12
N CYS A 191 -27.82 0.08 -8.33
CA CYS A 191 -26.66 -0.52 -7.71
C CYS A 191 -26.35 0.23 -6.40
N ASN A 192 -26.30 -0.51 -5.29
CA ASN A 192 -25.85 0.03 -4.01
C ASN A 192 -24.33 -0.12 -3.90
N VAL A 193 -23.62 0.96 -3.60
CA VAL A 193 -22.15 0.94 -3.42
C VAL A 193 -21.86 0.64 -1.96
N VAL A 194 -21.34 -0.55 -1.69
CA VAL A 194 -20.99 -0.96 -0.32
C VAL A 194 -19.62 -0.41 0.07
N ASN A 195 -18.67 -0.55 -0.85
CA ASN A 195 -17.27 -0.26 -0.64
C ASN A 195 -16.70 0.32 -1.94
N ALA A 196 -15.89 1.37 -1.89
CA ALA A 196 -15.16 1.84 -3.06
C ALA A 196 -13.83 2.47 -2.68
N GLU A 197 -12.84 2.31 -3.54
CA GLU A 197 -11.58 3.06 -3.46
C GLU A 197 -11.31 3.68 -4.83
N ILE A 198 -11.03 4.99 -4.84
CA ILE A 198 -10.80 5.76 -6.05
C ILE A 198 -9.51 6.55 -5.90
N TRP A 199 -8.61 6.45 -6.89
CA TRP A 199 -7.37 7.23 -6.97
C TRP A 199 -7.33 8.02 -8.27
N THR A 200 -6.80 9.25 -8.22
CA THR A 200 -6.42 10.01 -9.40
C THR A 200 -4.96 10.45 -9.31
N HIS A 201 -4.24 10.30 -10.43
CA HIS A 201 -2.83 10.63 -10.52
C HIS A 201 -2.46 10.90 -11.99
N ASN A 202 -1.72 11.99 -12.26
CA ASN A 202 -1.27 12.37 -13.60
C ASN A 202 -2.39 12.32 -14.67
N THR A 203 -3.54 12.91 -14.36
CA THR A 203 -4.77 12.91 -15.20
C THR A 203 -5.36 11.53 -15.50
N ARG A 204 -4.90 10.49 -14.81
CA ARG A 204 -5.49 9.15 -14.83
C ARG A 204 -6.34 8.95 -13.59
N ALA A 205 -7.44 8.21 -13.74
CA ALA A 205 -8.29 7.80 -12.64
C ALA A 205 -8.44 6.28 -12.66
N ALA A 206 -8.39 5.68 -11.47
CA ALA A 206 -8.71 4.28 -11.25
C ALA A 206 -9.68 4.13 -10.09
N ALA A 207 -10.63 3.21 -10.21
CA ALA A 207 -11.57 2.90 -9.14
C ALA A 207 -11.81 1.39 -9.03
N VAL A 208 -11.90 0.90 -7.79
CA VAL A 208 -12.38 -0.45 -7.46
C VAL A 208 -13.61 -0.28 -6.60
N ILE A 209 -14.76 -0.70 -7.11
CA ILE A 209 -16.08 -0.48 -6.51
C ILE A 209 -16.73 -1.84 -6.26
N HIS A 210 -17.13 -2.12 -5.03
CA HIS A 210 -17.96 -3.26 -4.68
C HIS A 210 -19.41 -2.79 -4.63
N ALA A 211 -20.22 -3.32 -5.53
CA ALA A 211 -21.61 -2.97 -5.68
C ALA A 211 -22.52 -4.18 -5.43
N THR A 212 -23.68 -3.93 -4.82
CA THR A 212 -24.75 -4.91 -4.65
C THR A 212 -26.00 -4.44 -5.38
N ASP A 213 -26.90 -5.37 -5.67
CA ASP A 213 -28.23 -5.00 -6.14
C ASP A 213 -29.05 -4.40 -4.99
N ASN A 214 -29.63 -3.22 -5.18
CA ASN A 214 -30.47 -2.57 -4.18
C ASN A 214 -31.68 -3.43 -3.75
N THR A 215 -32.19 -4.30 -4.64
CA THR A 215 -33.38 -5.11 -4.33
C THR A 215 -33.05 -6.36 -3.54
N THR A 216 -31.93 -7.02 -3.84
CA THR A 216 -31.55 -8.30 -3.24
C THR A 216 -30.43 -8.17 -2.19
N ASN A 217 -29.79 -7.00 -2.10
CA ASN A 217 -28.59 -6.75 -1.29
C ASN A 217 -27.48 -7.80 -1.48
N SER A 218 -27.41 -8.37 -2.68
CA SER A 218 -26.47 -9.44 -3.04
C SER A 218 -25.70 -9.05 -4.30
N ALA A 219 -24.69 -9.85 -4.68
CA ALA A 219 -23.98 -9.67 -5.93
C ALA A 219 -24.93 -9.59 -7.15
N ILE A 220 -24.63 -8.69 -8.07
CA ILE A 220 -25.33 -8.56 -9.35
C ILE A 220 -24.83 -9.68 -10.26
N THR A 221 -25.67 -10.70 -10.47
CA THR A 221 -25.32 -11.90 -11.25
C THR A 221 -25.88 -11.91 -12.66
N ASP A 222 -26.89 -11.08 -12.96
CA ASP A 222 -27.51 -11.03 -14.30
C ASP A 222 -26.53 -10.52 -15.37
N PRO A 223 -26.14 -11.35 -16.35
CA PRO A 223 -25.19 -10.97 -17.40
C PRO A 223 -25.67 -9.82 -18.27
N LEU A 224 -26.98 -9.69 -18.51
CA LEU A 224 -27.54 -8.60 -19.31
C LEU A 224 -27.40 -7.27 -18.59
N ARG A 225 -27.78 -7.22 -17.30
CA ARG A 225 -27.58 -6.05 -16.45
C ARG A 225 -26.12 -5.68 -16.33
N LEU A 226 -25.22 -6.65 -16.12
CA LEU A 226 -23.77 -6.40 -16.07
C LEU A 226 -23.26 -5.80 -17.39
N SER A 227 -23.71 -6.32 -18.54
CA SER A 227 -23.35 -5.76 -19.85
C SER A 227 -23.84 -4.31 -20.01
N THR A 228 -25.06 -4.00 -19.57
CA THR A 228 -25.60 -2.62 -19.58
C THR A 228 -24.79 -1.70 -18.68
N ILE A 229 -24.48 -2.13 -17.44
CA ILE A 229 -23.64 -1.38 -16.50
C ILE A 229 -22.28 -1.08 -17.16
N LYS A 230 -21.62 -2.10 -17.73
CA LYS A 230 -20.32 -1.96 -18.39
C LYS A 230 -20.38 -0.94 -19.52
N HIS A 231 -21.38 -1.05 -20.38
CA HIS A 231 -21.52 -0.17 -21.52
C HIS A 231 -21.71 1.29 -21.10
N LEU A 232 -22.59 1.55 -20.12
CA LEU A 232 -22.85 2.90 -19.62
C LEU A 232 -21.63 3.49 -18.91
N LEU A 233 -20.94 2.71 -18.07
CA LEU A 233 -19.73 3.15 -17.38
C LEU A 233 -18.58 3.41 -18.36
N CYS A 234 -18.38 2.58 -19.37
CA CYS A 234 -17.39 2.83 -20.42
C CYS A 234 -17.66 4.15 -21.16
N ASN A 235 -18.93 4.49 -21.43
CA ASN A 235 -19.29 5.75 -22.07
C ASN A 235 -18.94 6.96 -21.18
N VAL A 236 -19.16 6.85 -19.86
CA VAL A 236 -18.83 7.92 -18.91
C VAL A 236 -17.31 8.06 -18.75
N VAL A 237 -16.57 6.97 -18.54
CA VAL A 237 -15.11 7.04 -18.32
C VAL A 237 -14.37 7.47 -19.60
N GLY A 238 -14.99 7.27 -20.77
CA GLY A 238 -14.61 7.87 -22.03
C GLY A 238 -14.01 6.88 -23.02
N THR A 239 -14.58 6.83 -24.22
CA THR A 239 -14.05 6.10 -25.39
C THR A 239 -13.13 7.02 -26.19
N ASN A 240 -11.98 7.41 -25.67
CA ASN A 240 -11.03 8.14 -26.51
C ASN A 240 -10.30 7.16 -27.45
N SER A 241 -10.46 7.40 -28.75
CA SER A 241 -9.98 6.63 -29.90
C SER A 241 -8.45 6.65 -30.07
N GLY A 242 -7.70 6.36 -29.01
CA GLY A 242 -6.28 6.04 -29.04
C GLY A 242 -6.02 4.70 -28.35
N SER A 243 -4.77 4.20 -28.36
CA SER A 243 -4.36 2.93 -27.71
C SER A 243 -4.62 2.85 -26.19
N ARG A 244 -5.27 3.84 -25.57
CA ARG A 244 -5.52 4.01 -24.13
C ARG A 244 -7.01 4.18 -23.82
N ALA A 245 -7.82 3.21 -24.24
CA ALA A 245 -9.26 3.21 -24.01
C ALA A 245 -9.60 2.95 -22.54
N ALA A 246 -10.69 3.54 -22.05
CA ALA A 246 -11.25 3.24 -20.73
C ALA A 246 -11.55 1.75 -20.60
N LYS A 247 -11.20 1.17 -19.45
CA LYS A 247 -11.42 -0.25 -19.16
C LYS A 247 -12.41 -0.36 -18.01
N THR A 248 -13.49 -1.09 -18.25
CA THR A 248 -14.39 -1.58 -17.22
C THR A 248 -14.31 -3.10 -17.18
N VAL A 249 -13.86 -3.65 -16.06
CA VAL A 249 -13.74 -5.11 -15.85
C VAL A 249 -14.60 -5.49 -14.65
N PHE A 250 -15.34 -6.60 -14.80
CA PHE A 250 -16.01 -7.24 -13.67
C PHE A 250 -15.19 -8.46 -13.26
N SER A 251 -14.85 -8.54 -11.99
CA SER A 251 -14.12 -9.66 -11.41
C SER A 251 -15.04 -10.37 -10.40
N SER A 252 -15.20 -11.69 -10.54
CA SER A 252 -15.89 -12.54 -9.55
C SER A 252 -14.92 -13.16 -8.52
N CYS A 253 -13.63 -12.82 -8.59
CA CYS A 253 -12.59 -13.34 -7.71
C CYS A 253 -12.47 -12.44 -6.47
N SER A 254 -12.60 -13.04 -5.28
CA SER A 254 -12.83 -12.32 -4.02
C SER A 254 -11.58 -11.83 -3.28
N ASP A 255 -10.36 -12.14 -3.72
CA ASP A 255 -9.22 -12.10 -2.79
C ASP A 255 -8.06 -11.15 -3.17
N THR A 256 -8.25 -10.21 -4.10
CA THR A 256 -7.29 -9.12 -4.28
C THR A 256 -7.63 -7.94 -3.37
N HIS A 257 -6.72 -7.60 -2.47
CA HIS A 257 -6.81 -6.39 -1.64
C HIS A 257 -7.08 -5.16 -2.52
N ARG A 258 -8.11 -4.35 -2.21
CA ARG A 258 -8.59 -3.28 -3.11
C ARG A 258 -7.49 -2.28 -3.48
N GLU A 259 -6.70 -1.83 -2.50
CA GLU A 259 -5.59 -0.91 -2.76
C GLU A 259 -4.49 -1.59 -3.60
N ARG A 260 -4.28 -2.90 -3.41
CA ARG A 260 -3.34 -3.67 -4.24
C ARG A 260 -3.81 -3.71 -5.69
N ARG A 261 -5.12 -3.91 -5.89
CA ARG A 261 -5.73 -3.93 -7.21
C ARG A 261 -5.67 -2.56 -7.88
N LEU A 262 -5.85 -1.47 -7.14
CA LEU A 262 -5.68 -0.10 -7.64
C LEU A 262 -4.24 0.18 -8.11
N HIS A 263 -3.23 -0.31 -7.38
CA HIS A 263 -1.83 -0.22 -7.83
C HIS A 263 -1.64 -0.87 -9.20
N GLN A 264 -2.18 -2.07 -9.40
CA GLN A 264 -2.10 -2.79 -10.68
C GLN A 264 -2.82 -2.05 -11.81
N ILE A 265 -4.03 -1.54 -11.54
CA ILE A 265 -4.80 -0.80 -12.53
C ILE A 265 -4.04 0.48 -12.95
N MET A 266 -3.52 1.25 -12.00
CA MET A 266 -2.75 2.47 -12.29
C MET A 266 -1.46 2.18 -13.06
N PHE A 267 -0.76 1.11 -12.68
CA PHE A 267 0.44 0.65 -13.38
C PHE A 267 0.14 0.24 -14.83
N ASP A 268 -0.89 -0.58 -15.04
CA ASP A 268 -1.35 -1.01 -16.37
C ASP A 268 -1.78 0.17 -17.24
N ASP A 269 -2.34 1.19 -16.60
CA ASP A 269 -2.79 2.43 -17.24
C ASP A 269 -1.67 3.44 -17.48
N ARG A 270 -0.47 3.17 -16.94
CA ARG A 270 0.78 3.93 -17.09
C ARG A 270 0.68 5.36 -16.61
N ASP A 271 0.11 5.55 -15.43
CA ASP A 271 0.02 6.85 -14.76
C ASP A 271 1.41 7.47 -14.47
N TYR A 272 2.47 6.67 -14.40
CA TYR A 272 3.84 7.11 -14.16
C TYR A 272 4.51 7.86 -15.34
N GLU A 273 3.96 7.81 -16.56
CA GLU A 273 4.55 8.48 -17.73
C GLU A 273 4.25 10.00 -17.80
N GLY A 274 3.37 10.53 -16.94
CA GLY A 274 2.92 11.92 -16.97
C GLY A 274 3.73 12.87 -16.09
N VAL A 275 4.59 13.72 -16.65
CA VAL A 275 5.36 14.70 -15.85
C VAL A 275 4.63 16.03 -15.77
N VAL A 276 3.70 16.20 -14.81
CA VAL A 276 3.44 17.55 -14.28
C VAL A 276 4.69 17.94 -13.50
N LYS A 277 5.53 18.80 -14.08
CA LYS A 277 6.79 19.28 -13.49
C LYS A 277 6.52 20.12 -12.23
N ARG A 278 6.28 19.44 -11.11
CA ARG A 278 6.25 20.05 -9.77
C ARG A 278 7.68 20.44 -9.35
N PRO A 279 7.85 21.48 -8.53
CA PRO A 279 9.17 21.87 -8.02
C PRO A 279 9.85 20.70 -7.30
N ARG A 280 11.16 20.52 -7.54
CA ARG A 280 11.97 19.39 -7.04
C ARG A 280 12.00 19.21 -5.52
N THR A 281 11.55 20.20 -4.76
CA THR A 281 11.61 20.21 -3.29
C THR A 281 10.49 19.42 -2.60
N SER A 282 9.46 18.96 -3.34
CA SER A 282 8.35 18.17 -2.80
C SER A 282 8.26 16.74 -3.35
N ARG A 283 9.18 16.35 -4.25
CA ARG A 283 9.17 15.02 -4.87
C ARG A 283 9.91 14.00 -4.02
N PRO A 284 9.45 12.72 -4.00
CA PRO A 284 10.26 11.64 -3.46
C PRO A 284 11.58 11.55 -4.25
N CYS A 285 12.69 11.41 -3.54
CA CYS A 285 13.99 11.19 -4.15
C CYS A 285 14.23 9.69 -4.25
N VAL A 286 14.31 9.16 -5.47
CA VAL A 286 14.59 7.75 -5.74
C VAL A 286 15.90 7.65 -6.52
N THR A 287 16.84 6.86 -6.01
CA THR A 287 18.14 6.61 -6.65
C THR A 287 18.41 5.12 -6.76
N LEU A 288 18.91 4.70 -7.92
CA LEU A 288 19.27 3.31 -8.19
C LEU A 288 20.79 3.20 -8.34
N THR A 289 21.38 2.23 -7.65
CA THR A 289 22.81 1.92 -7.73
C THR A 289 23.00 0.42 -7.92
N ASN A 290 23.69 0.00 -8.96
CA ASN A 290 24.04 -1.40 -9.16
C ASN A 290 25.31 -1.74 -8.38
N ILE A 291 25.25 -2.79 -7.56
CA ILE A 291 26.40 -3.30 -6.80
C ILE A 291 26.88 -4.58 -7.48
N ASP A 292 28.14 -4.57 -7.95
CA ASP A 292 28.94 -5.70 -8.43
C ASP A 292 28.23 -6.79 -9.26
N LYS A 293 27.15 -6.42 -9.96
CA LYS A 293 26.32 -7.23 -10.87
C LYS A 293 25.40 -8.27 -10.24
N ASP A 294 25.27 -8.29 -8.91
CA ASP A 294 24.37 -9.24 -8.24
C ASP A 294 23.04 -8.61 -7.84
N TYR A 295 23.03 -7.31 -7.51
CA TYR A 295 21.83 -6.62 -7.05
C TYR A 295 21.77 -5.17 -7.55
N THR A 296 20.54 -4.68 -7.72
CA THR A 296 20.28 -3.24 -7.81
C THR A 296 19.79 -2.75 -6.46
N VAL A 297 20.43 -1.73 -5.91
CA VAL A 297 20.01 -1.06 -4.69
C VAL A 297 19.14 0.13 -5.05
N VAL A 298 17.91 0.11 -4.55
CA VAL A 298 16.95 1.21 -4.64
C VAL A 298 16.95 1.94 -3.31
N THR A 299 17.41 3.18 -3.31
CA THR A 299 17.34 4.07 -2.15
C THR A 299 16.26 5.11 -2.39
N MET A 300 15.36 5.28 -1.43
CA MET A 300 14.23 6.20 -1.48
C MET A 300 14.20 7.09 -0.24
N ARG A 301 14.02 8.40 -0.46
CA ARG A 301 13.78 9.39 0.59
C ARG A 301 12.51 10.18 0.27
N SER A 302 11.57 10.18 1.19
CA SER A 302 10.27 10.86 1.01
C SER A 302 9.70 11.31 2.35
N LYS A 303 8.62 12.09 2.35
CA LYS A 303 7.87 12.38 3.58
C LYS A 303 7.26 11.10 4.12
N ASP A 304 7.39 10.86 5.42
CA ASP A 304 6.80 9.67 6.03
C ASP A 304 5.26 9.75 6.00
N ARG A 305 4.63 8.61 5.79
CA ARG A 305 3.16 8.46 5.78
C ARG A 305 2.74 7.01 6.00
N PRO A 306 1.51 6.78 6.50
CA PRO A 306 0.93 5.45 6.53
C PRO A 306 0.97 4.76 5.16
N LYS A 307 1.17 3.44 5.17
CA LYS A 307 1.16 2.56 3.99
C LYS A 307 2.26 2.82 2.95
N LEU A 308 3.27 3.62 3.27
CA LEU A 308 4.39 3.92 2.35
C LEU A 308 5.14 2.64 1.92
N VAL A 309 5.52 1.79 2.88
CA VAL A 309 6.22 0.52 2.59
C VAL A 309 5.35 -0.40 1.72
N PHE A 310 4.05 -0.45 1.99
CA PHE A 310 3.10 -1.24 1.20
C PHE A 310 3.08 -0.78 -0.26
N ASP A 311 2.98 0.53 -0.51
CA ASP A 311 2.94 1.07 -1.87
C ASP A 311 4.25 0.79 -2.66
N VAL A 312 5.40 0.89 -1.97
CA VAL A 312 6.71 0.58 -2.56
C VAL A 312 6.84 -0.91 -2.90
N VAL A 313 6.56 -1.80 -1.95
CA VAL A 313 6.63 -3.25 -2.16
C VAL A 313 5.64 -3.71 -3.22
N CYS A 314 4.45 -3.12 -3.25
CA CYS A 314 3.46 -3.33 -4.31
C CYS A 314 4.05 -3.06 -5.70
N THR A 315 4.66 -1.89 -5.86
CA THR A 315 5.24 -1.44 -7.13
C THR A 315 6.38 -2.35 -7.58
N LEU A 316 7.31 -2.66 -6.68
CA LEU A 316 8.41 -3.58 -6.98
C LEU A 316 7.89 -4.95 -7.41
N THR A 317 6.89 -5.47 -6.71
CA THR A 317 6.29 -6.77 -7.02
C THR A 317 5.55 -6.77 -8.36
N ASP A 318 4.80 -5.70 -8.70
CA ASP A 318 4.10 -5.57 -9.99
C ASP A 318 5.08 -5.46 -11.17
N MET A 319 6.21 -4.79 -10.94
CA MET A 319 7.32 -4.72 -11.90
C MET A 319 8.15 -6.01 -11.95
N GLN A 320 7.75 -7.06 -11.24
CA GLN A 320 8.42 -8.36 -11.19
C GLN A 320 9.84 -8.29 -10.61
N TYR A 321 10.08 -7.40 -9.65
CA TYR A 321 11.29 -7.40 -8.83
C TYR A 321 11.06 -8.13 -7.50
N VAL A 322 12.07 -8.91 -7.11
CA VAL A 322 12.14 -9.61 -5.83
C VAL A 322 13.07 -8.84 -4.91
N VAL A 323 12.60 -8.54 -3.70
CA VAL A 323 13.39 -7.92 -2.64
C VAL A 323 14.16 -9.00 -1.89
N PHE A 324 15.49 -8.93 -1.88
CA PHE A 324 16.36 -9.85 -1.15
C PHE A 324 16.75 -9.31 0.22
N HIS A 325 17.11 -8.04 0.24
CA HIS A 325 17.38 -7.31 1.47
C HIS A 325 16.63 -6.00 1.48
N GLY A 326 16.27 -5.53 2.67
CA GLY A 326 15.64 -4.25 2.82
C GLY A 326 15.88 -3.65 4.18
N MET A 327 15.98 -2.33 4.22
CA MET A 327 15.98 -1.54 5.43
C MET A 327 14.96 -0.42 5.27
N VAL A 328 14.03 -0.35 6.21
CA VAL A 328 13.07 0.74 6.33
C VAL A 328 13.36 1.46 7.63
N SER A 329 13.45 2.78 7.58
CA SER A 329 13.55 3.64 8.76
C SER A 329 12.69 4.88 8.55
N THR A 330 11.76 5.12 9.47
CA THR A 330 10.94 6.33 9.47
C THR A 330 11.37 7.25 10.61
N GLU A 331 11.84 8.42 10.23
CA GLU A 331 12.11 9.54 11.13
C GLU A 331 10.88 10.46 11.18
N PRO A 332 10.77 11.38 12.16
CA PRO A 332 9.56 12.19 12.36
C PRO A 332 9.09 13.02 11.15
N LEU A 333 9.98 13.31 10.20
CA LEU A 333 9.70 14.15 9.02
C LEU A 333 9.97 13.44 7.70
N GLU A 334 10.76 12.37 7.70
CA GLU A 334 11.23 11.71 6.49
C GLU A 334 11.29 10.19 6.69
N ALA A 335 10.91 9.46 5.65
CA ALA A 335 11.10 8.04 5.54
C ALA A 335 12.28 7.75 4.62
N TYR A 336 13.17 6.91 5.10
CA TYR A 336 14.31 6.36 4.37
C TYR A 336 14.09 4.87 4.15
N GLN A 337 14.22 4.43 2.90
CA GLN A 337 14.06 3.03 2.51
C GLN A 337 15.17 2.62 1.56
N GLU A 338 15.80 1.50 1.83
CA GLU A 338 16.81 0.89 0.97
C GLU A 338 16.40 -0.56 0.68
N PHE A 339 16.30 -0.93 -0.60
CA PHE A 339 15.97 -2.30 -1.00
C PHE A 339 16.97 -2.83 -2.02
N TYR A 340 17.42 -4.06 -1.81
CA TYR A 340 18.28 -4.81 -2.71
C TYR A 340 17.37 -5.70 -3.54
N ILE A 341 17.25 -5.39 -4.82
CA ILE A 341 16.31 -6.03 -5.72
C ILE A 341 17.02 -6.75 -6.86
N ARG A 342 16.36 -7.79 -7.36
CA ARG A 342 16.65 -8.44 -8.64
C ARG A 342 15.36 -8.68 -9.39
N HIS A 343 15.42 -8.67 -10.72
CA HIS A 343 14.27 -9.09 -11.52
C HIS A 343 13.99 -10.58 -11.25
N VAL A 344 12.76 -11.05 -11.49
CA VAL A 344 12.41 -12.49 -11.41
C VAL A 344 13.31 -13.38 -12.27
N ASP A 345 13.90 -12.82 -13.32
CA ASP A 345 14.88 -13.51 -14.18
C ASP A 345 16.26 -13.69 -13.52
N GLY A 346 16.44 -13.18 -12.29
CA GLY A 346 17.67 -13.26 -11.52
C GLY A 346 18.72 -12.20 -11.87
N LEU A 347 18.44 -11.34 -12.84
CA LEU A 347 19.36 -10.29 -13.31
C LEU A 347 19.09 -8.94 -12.61
N PRO A 348 20.15 -8.13 -12.37
CA PRO A 348 19.98 -6.74 -11.97
C PRO A 348 19.49 -5.88 -13.14
N ILE A 349 19.05 -4.66 -12.83
CA ILE A 349 18.65 -3.67 -13.83
C ILE A 349 19.84 -3.34 -14.71
N ASN A 350 19.70 -3.53 -16.02
CA ASN A 350 20.82 -3.45 -16.96
C ASN A 350 20.70 -2.32 -17.99
N SER A 351 19.54 -1.68 -18.10
CA SER A 351 19.28 -0.63 -19.09
C SER A 351 18.82 0.67 -18.45
N GLU A 352 19.25 1.80 -19.01
CA GLU A 352 18.85 3.13 -18.54
C GLU A 352 17.33 3.34 -18.64
N ALA A 353 16.69 2.80 -19.68
CA ALA A 353 15.23 2.88 -19.85
C ALA A 353 14.46 2.08 -18.80
N GLU A 354 14.99 0.94 -18.35
CA GLU A 354 14.42 0.16 -17.24
C GLU A 354 14.64 0.89 -15.91
N GLN A 355 15.84 1.44 -15.68
CA GLN A 355 16.15 2.25 -14.50
C GLN A 355 15.21 3.45 -14.39
N GLU A 356 15.04 4.21 -15.47
CA GLU A 356 14.14 5.37 -15.49
C GLU A 356 12.68 4.95 -15.25
N ARG A 357 12.25 3.81 -15.82
CA ARG A 357 10.90 3.27 -15.57
C ARG A 357 10.69 2.92 -14.11
N VAL A 358 11.66 2.28 -13.46
CA VAL A 358 11.57 1.92 -12.03
C VAL A 358 11.48 3.17 -11.16
N ILE A 359 12.31 4.18 -11.45
CA ILE A 359 12.25 5.48 -10.77
C ILE A 359 10.86 6.08 -10.92
N GLN A 360 10.35 6.23 -12.15
CA GLN A 360 9.05 6.83 -12.42
C GLN A 360 7.90 6.07 -11.74
N CYS A 361 7.93 4.74 -11.74
CA CYS A 361 6.90 3.92 -11.09
C CYS A 361 6.91 4.09 -9.57
N LEU A 362 8.09 4.13 -8.95
CA LEU A 362 8.23 4.33 -7.50
C LEU A 362 7.84 5.75 -7.09
N GLU A 363 8.27 6.77 -7.85
CA GLU A 363 7.85 8.16 -7.63
C GLU A 363 6.32 8.28 -7.71
N ALA A 364 5.71 7.73 -8.77
CA ALA A 364 4.26 7.74 -8.94
C ALA A 364 3.54 7.03 -7.79
N ALA A 365 4.00 5.84 -7.38
CA ALA A 365 3.38 5.09 -6.28
C ALA A 365 3.42 5.85 -4.95
N ILE A 366 4.52 6.57 -4.68
CA ILE A 366 4.63 7.41 -3.48
C ILE A 366 3.68 8.62 -3.60
N GLU A 367 3.67 9.28 -4.77
CA GLU A 367 2.88 10.50 -5.03
C GLU A 367 1.37 10.27 -5.00
N ARG A 368 0.86 9.11 -5.45
CA ARG A 368 -0.58 8.76 -5.47
C ARG A 368 -1.30 9.01 -4.14
N ARG A 369 -0.64 8.77 -2.99
CA ARG A 369 -1.20 9.02 -1.65
C ARG A 369 -0.62 10.23 -0.92
N THR A 370 0.29 10.99 -1.57
CA THR A 370 0.92 12.18 -0.99
C THR A 370 0.23 13.47 -1.46
N SER A 371 -0.90 13.36 -2.17
CA SER A 371 -1.62 14.52 -2.69
C SER A 371 -2.09 15.46 -1.56
N GLU A 372 -1.72 16.73 -1.68
CA GLU A 372 -1.95 17.82 -0.71
C GLU A 372 -3.42 18.31 -0.71
N GLY A 373 -4.37 17.38 -0.68
CA GLY A 373 -5.80 17.66 -0.62
C GLY A 373 -6.31 17.86 0.81
N LEU A 374 -7.42 18.58 0.93
CA LEU A 374 -8.17 18.68 2.18
C LEU A 374 -8.87 17.34 2.45
N GLU A 375 -8.69 16.77 3.65
CA GLU A 375 -9.36 15.54 4.06
C GLU A 375 -10.74 15.86 4.67
N LEU A 376 -11.78 15.31 4.05
CA LEU A 376 -13.17 15.42 4.47
C LEU A 376 -13.69 14.03 4.86
N GLU A 377 -14.04 13.85 6.12
CA GLU A 377 -14.63 12.62 6.65
C GLU A 377 -16.15 12.81 6.78
N LEU A 378 -16.92 12.03 6.02
CA LEU A 378 -18.38 11.96 6.08
C LEU A 378 -18.80 10.77 6.94
N SER A 379 -19.69 11.02 7.91
CA SER A 379 -20.37 9.98 8.67
C SER A 379 -21.87 10.26 8.66
N ALA A 380 -22.64 9.40 7.98
CA ALA A 380 -24.08 9.55 7.85
C ALA A 380 -24.78 8.19 7.82
N GLU A 381 -26.09 8.17 8.07
CA GLU A 381 -26.92 6.99 7.76
C GLU A 381 -26.91 6.78 6.25
N ASP A 382 -26.60 5.56 5.82
CA ASP A 382 -26.47 5.21 4.42
C ASP A 382 -27.85 5.12 3.76
N ARG A 383 -27.90 5.53 2.50
CA ARG A 383 -29.08 5.41 1.64
C ARG A 383 -28.64 5.35 0.19
N VAL A 384 -29.48 4.71 -0.62
CA VAL A 384 -29.30 4.68 -2.08
C VAL A 384 -29.17 6.12 -2.61
N GLY A 385 -28.12 6.34 -3.40
CA GLY A 385 -27.81 7.64 -4.00
C GLY A 385 -27.05 8.62 -3.08
N LEU A 386 -26.75 8.29 -1.82
CA LEU A 386 -25.99 9.17 -0.93
C LEU A 386 -24.65 9.59 -1.56
N LEU A 387 -23.88 8.64 -2.08
CA LEU A 387 -22.61 8.93 -2.74
C LEU A 387 -22.79 9.86 -3.95
N SER A 388 -23.87 9.69 -4.72
CA SER A 388 -24.16 10.55 -5.88
C SER A 388 -24.49 11.97 -5.46
N ASP A 389 -25.32 12.15 -4.42
CA ASP A 389 -25.67 13.46 -3.90
C ASP A 389 -24.44 14.21 -3.35
N ILE A 390 -23.59 13.53 -2.57
CA ILE A 390 -22.40 14.14 -1.96
C ILE A 390 -21.37 14.53 -3.03
N THR A 391 -21.08 13.62 -3.96
CA THR A 391 -20.12 13.90 -5.05
C THR A 391 -20.64 14.97 -6.01
N ARG A 392 -21.97 15.07 -6.16
CA ARG A 392 -22.62 16.17 -6.89
C ARG A 392 -22.44 17.51 -6.17
N THR A 393 -22.68 17.58 -4.85
CA THR A 393 -22.42 18.80 -4.06
C THR A 393 -20.96 19.26 -4.19
N PHE A 394 -19.99 18.33 -4.16
CA PHE A 394 -18.57 18.68 -4.38
C PHE A 394 -18.33 19.25 -5.77
N ARG A 395 -18.90 18.63 -6.82
CA ARG A 395 -18.82 19.13 -8.20
C ARG A 395 -19.43 20.52 -8.35
N GLU A 396 -20.62 20.75 -7.78
CA GLU A 396 -21.33 22.04 -7.85
C GLU A 396 -20.57 23.16 -7.12
N ASN A 397 -19.80 22.80 -6.09
CA ASN A 397 -18.91 23.71 -5.37
C ASN A 397 -17.48 23.79 -5.97
N SER A 398 -17.28 23.33 -7.22
CA SER A 398 -16.00 23.38 -7.93
C SER A 398 -14.85 22.64 -7.22
N LEU A 399 -15.16 21.53 -6.54
CA LEU A 399 -14.14 20.66 -5.97
C LEU A 399 -13.85 19.47 -6.88
N THR A 400 -12.58 19.09 -6.93
CA THR A 400 -12.10 17.85 -7.56
C THR A 400 -11.72 16.86 -6.49
N ILE A 401 -12.15 15.61 -6.65
CA ILE A 401 -11.83 14.51 -5.73
C ILE A 401 -10.58 13.80 -6.27
N VAL A 402 -9.49 13.85 -5.52
CA VAL A 402 -8.21 13.21 -5.89
C VAL A 402 -8.12 11.78 -5.37
N ARG A 403 -8.69 11.55 -4.19
CA ARG A 403 -8.83 10.22 -3.60
C ARG A 403 -10.15 10.12 -2.85
N ALA A 404 -10.77 8.95 -2.89
CA ALA A 404 -11.93 8.64 -2.06
C ALA A 404 -11.85 7.21 -1.54
N GLU A 405 -12.21 7.05 -0.28
CA GLU A 405 -12.36 5.76 0.40
C GLU A 405 -13.79 5.71 0.93
N ILE A 406 -14.62 4.88 0.31
CA ILE A 406 -16.05 4.75 0.60
C ILE A 406 -16.26 3.43 1.33
N SER A 407 -17.00 3.48 2.43
CA SER A 407 -17.35 2.27 3.17
C SER A 407 -18.69 2.41 3.89
N THR A 408 -19.56 1.43 3.67
CA THR A 408 -20.79 1.28 4.44
C THR A 408 -20.64 0.12 5.42
N ARG A 409 -20.87 0.39 6.71
CA ARG A 409 -20.91 -0.65 7.75
C ARG A 409 -22.11 -0.43 8.65
N GLU A 410 -22.88 -1.49 8.89
CA GLU A 410 -24.03 -1.48 9.80
C GLU A 410 -25.06 -0.37 9.47
N GLY A 411 -25.28 -0.10 8.17
CA GLY A 411 -26.21 0.94 7.72
C GLY A 411 -25.67 2.37 7.82
N LYS A 412 -24.41 2.57 8.23
CA LYS A 412 -23.74 3.88 8.26
C LYS A 412 -22.67 3.97 7.18
N ALA A 413 -22.74 5.04 6.39
CA ALA A 413 -21.69 5.44 5.46
C ALA A 413 -20.59 6.17 6.23
N LYS A 414 -19.36 5.70 6.06
CA LYS A 414 -18.12 6.30 6.55
C LYS A 414 -17.19 6.48 5.35
N ASP A 415 -17.20 7.69 4.82
CA ASP A 415 -16.51 8.01 3.59
C ASP A 415 -15.44 9.07 3.84
N THR A 416 -14.25 8.86 3.31
CA THR A 416 -13.14 9.81 3.39
C THR A 416 -12.83 10.31 1.98
N PHE A 417 -12.89 11.62 1.78
CA PHE A 417 -12.59 12.28 0.52
C PHE A 417 -11.38 13.19 0.66
N TYR A 418 -10.48 13.14 -0.31
CA TYR A 418 -9.36 14.05 -0.45
C TYR A 418 -9.64 14.97 -1.62
N VAL A 419 -9.90 16.24 -1.32
CA VAL A 419 -10.39 17.20 -2.30
C VAL A 419 -9.42 18.35 -2.52
N THR A 420 -9.37 18.83 -3.75
CA THR A 420 -8.67 20.05 -4.15
C THR A 420 -9.63 20.97 -4.90
N ASP A 421 -9.25 22.22 -5.08
CA ASP A 421 -9.91 23.08 -6.06
C ASP A 421 -9.72 22.55 -7.50
N VAL A 422 -10.50 23.02 -8.48
CA VAL A 422 -10.35 22.68 -9.92
C VAL A 422 -8.95 22.99 -10.46
N THR A 423 -8.22 23.90 -9.83
CA THR A 423 -6.83 24.23 -10.20
C THR A 423 -5.80 23.25 -9.62
N GLY A 424 -6.22 22.33 -8.75
CA GLY A 424 -5.34 21.44 -7.99
C GLY A 424 -4.71 22.09 -6.75
N SER A 425 -5.21 23.27 -6.34
CA SER A 425 -4.75 24.02 -5.17
C SER A 425 -5.55 23.68 -3.90
N ALA A 426 -5.06 24.14 -2.75
CA ALA A 426 -5.76 24.03 -1.47
C ALA A 426 -7.14 24.70 -1.53
N VAL A 427 -8.13 24.08 -0.86
CA VAL A 427 -9.52 24.54 -0.85
C VAL A 427 -9.69 25.71 0.11
N GLU A 428 -10.38 26.77 -0.34
CA GLU A 428 -10.71 27.92 0.51
C GLU A 428 -11.72 27.54 1.62
N SER A 429 -11.48 28.01 2.85
CA SER A 429 -12.34 27.72 4.00
C SER A 429 -13.81 28.12 3.81
N LYS A 430 -14.09 29.16 3.00
CA LYS A 430 -15.46 29.59 2.68
C LYS A 430 -16.26 28.53 1.90
N ILE A 431 -15.59 27.82 1.00
CA ILE A 431 -16.19 26.74 0.20
C ILE A 431 -16.49 25.56 1.13
N VAL A 432 -15.55 25.24 2.02
CA VAL A 432 -15.72 24.18 3.04
C VAL A 432 -16.92 24.47 3.95
N GLU A 433 -17.06 25.71 4.44
CA GLU A 433 -18.21 26.10 5.26
C GLU A 433 -19.54 25.99 4.50
N SER A 434 -19.56 26.37 3.22
CA SER A 434 -20.74 26.26 2.36
C SER A 434 -21.17 24.80 2.19
N ILE A 435 -20.21 23.91 1.92
CA ILE A 435 -20.45 22.47 1.80
C ILE A 435 -20.94 21.87 3.12
N ARG A 436 -20.34 22.28 4.25
CA ARG A 436 -20.80 21.83 5.59
C ARG A 436 -22.22 22.28 5.89
N LYS A 437 -22.64 23.45 5.40
CA LYS A 437 -24.01 23.93 5.55
C LYS A 437 -25.00 23.11 4.71
N GLU A 438 -24.60 22.70 3.50
CA GLU A 438 -25.44 21.94 2.58
C GLU A 438 -25.58 20.46 3.00
N ILE A 439 -24.46 19.80 3.31
CA ILE A 439 -24.43 18.36 3.68
C ILE A 439 -24.87 18.16 5.15
N GLY A 440 -24.52 19.11 6.01
CA GLY A 440 -24.78 19.09 7.44
C GLY A 440 -23.50 19.09 8.27
N VAL A 441 -23.39 20.08 9.17
CA VAL A 441 -22.20 20.35 9.99
C VAL A 441 -21.80 19.18 10.89
N SER A 442 -22.78 18.38 11.33
CA SER A 442 -22.58 17.20 12.17
C SER A 442 -22.16 15.95 11.40
N LYS A 443 -22.42 15.90 10.08
CA LYS A 443 -22.12 14.74 9.22
C LYS A 443 -20.74 14.83 8.58
N LEU A 444 -20.29 16.04 8.26
CA LEU A 444 -19.00 16.28 7.60
C LEU A 444 -17.98 16.88 8.56
N LYS A 445 -16.94 16.10 8.87
CA LYS A 445 -15.77 16.53 9.63
C LYS A 445 -14.66 16.90 8.67
N VAL A 446 -14.02 18.03 8.96
CA VAL A 446 -12.85 18.50 8.23
C VAL A 446 -11.64 18.15 9.08
N LYS A 447 -10.71 17.40 8.51
CA LYS A 447 -9.43 17.13 9.13
C LYS A 447 -8.41 17.95 8.38
N GLU A 448 -7.96 19.03 9.00
CA GLU A 448 -6.79 19.72 8.48
C GLU A 448 -5.63 18.73 8.53
N CYS A 449 -4.98 18.49 7.40
CA CYS A 449 -3.69 17.79 7.37
C CYS A 449 -2.69 18.66 8.13
N SER A 450 -2.65 18.52 9.46
CA SER A 450 -1.69 19.17 10.32
C SER A 450 -0.33 18.49 10.15
N VAL A 451 0.33 18.75 9.02
CA VAL A 451 1.79 18.64 8.94
C VAL A 451 2.36 19.89 9.60
N LEU A 452 2.07 20.08 10.88
CA LEU A 452 2.70 21.04 11.79
C LEU A 452 2.11 20.82 13.17
N GLY A 453 2.87 20.15 14.03
CA GLY A 453 2.74 20.33 15.47
C GLY A 453 3.13 21.76 15.82
N THR A 454 2.20 22.71 15.69
CA THR A 454 2.21 23.87 16.56
C THR A 454 1.17 23.61 17.63
N SER A 455 1.64 23.19 18.79
CA SER A 455 0.86 23.24 20.02
C SER A 455 0.41 24.68 20.26
N SER A 456 -0.79 25.06 19.82
CA SER A 456 -1.49 26.20 20.43
C SER A 456 -1.99 25.74 21.79
N ARG A 457 -1.06 25.74 22.74
CA ARG A 457 -1.37 25.62 24.16
C ARG A 457 -2.29 26.79 24.47
N GLY A 458 -3.54 26.49 24.80
CA GLY A 458 -4.58 27.49 25.02
C GLY A 458 -4.15 28.52 26.06
N SER A 459 -4.12 29.79 25.65
CA SER A 459 -4.24 30.90 26.57
C SER A 459 -5.68 31.40 26.48
N GLN A 460 -6.45 31.11 27.52
CA GLN A 460 -7.76 31.69 27.71
C GLN A 460 -7.67 33.22 27.82
N GLU A 461 -8.72 33.83 27.29
CA GLU A 461 -9.09 35.23 27.17
C GLU A 461 -8.66 36.17 28.30
N THR A 462 -8.33 37.42 27.95
CA THR A 462 -9.13 38.55 28.45
C THR A 462 -8.96 39.82 27.61
N THR A 463 -10.11 40.35 27.21
CA THR A 463 -10.40 41.72 26.77
C THR A 463 -9.55 42.77 27.48
N MET A 464 -8.90 43.66 26.72
CA MET A 464 -8.81 45.12 26.98
C MET A 464 -7.81 45.81 26.03
N GLY A 465 -8.32 46.77 25.26
CA GLY A 465 -7.68 48.08 25.10
C GLY A 465 -6.46 48.21 24.18
N TYR A 466 -6.70 48.77 23.00
CA TYR A 466 -5.78 49.73 22.36
C TYR A 466 -5.13 50.64 23.41
N LEU A 467 -3.79 50.76 23.41
CA LEU A 467 -3.01 51.98 23.68
C LEU A 467 -1.51 51.65 23.82
N LEU A 468 -0.67 52.54 23.28
CA LEU A 468 0.80 52.63 23.39
C LEU A 468 1.62 51.98 22.26
N SER A 469 1.49 52.63 21.10
CA SER A 469 2.61 52.97 20.22
C SER A 469 3.80 53.58 20.97
N ASN A 470 5.00 53.27 20.50
CA ASN A 470 6.32 53.83 20.83
C ASN A 470 6.84 53.49 22.22
N ILE A 471 7.99 52.81 22.28
CA ILE A 471 9.18 53.21 23.05
C ILE A 471 10.31 52.17 22.83
N PHE A 472 11.50 52.69 22.49
CA PHE A 472 12.83 52.05 22.34
C PHE A 472 13.24 51.33 21.04
N LYS A 473 13.78 52.17 20.13
CA LYS A 473 14.92 51.83 19.27
C LYS A 473 16.16 51.53 20.13
N CYS A 474 16.90 50.46 19.80
CA CYS A 474 18.32 50.35 20.10
C CYS A 474 19.08 49.85 18.86
N LYS A 475 20.11 50.61 18.50
CA LYS A 475 21.09 50.37 17.42
C LYS A 475 22.12 49.30 17.83
N PRO A 476 22.85 48.72 16.86
CA PRO A 476 23.77 47.61 17.09
C PRO A 476 25.12 48.08 17.66
N LEU A 477 25.79 47.20 18.39
CA LEU A 477 27.17 47.36 18.85
C LEU A 477 28.05 46.30 18.19
N GLN A 478 28.95 46.84 17.35
CA GLN A 478 30.23 46.35 16.81
C GLN A 478 30.43 44.87 16.46
#